data_AF-A0A929N1P2-F1
#
_entry.id   AF-A0A929N1P2-F1
#
_cell.length_a   1.000
_cell.length_b   1.000
_cell.length_c   1.000
_cell.angle_alpha   90.00
_cell.angle_beta   90.00
_cell.angle_gamma   90.00
#
_symmetry.space_group_name_H-M   'P 1'
#
loop_
_entity.id
_entity.type
_entity.pdbx_description
1 polymer ?
#
loop_
_entity_poly.entity_id
_entity_poly.type
_entity_poly.pdbx_seq_one_letter_code
_entity_poly.pdbx_strand_id
1 'polypeptide(L)'
;MHGEYKVPGGKLVVVDLEVDQDRLIDVKVSGDFFLDPDDALTRITGALEGAPASSSAKELSALVAAALHGGDTLIGVNPEAVGIAVRRALGAALSWGDIDFEVIHGPVVDPMVNVALDETLVEDVAAGRRKPFMRLWEWNGPQVVIGSFQSYQNEVQPDGVERYGITVSRRVTGGGAMFMEPGNCITYSLVIPTALVDGMSFEQAYPYLDQWVMEVLAMLGIKAKYVPLNDIASEAGKIGGAAQKRWA
;
A
#
# COMPACT_ATOMS: atom_id res chain seq x y z
N MET A 1 -8.05 -23.52 4.19
CA MET A 1 -7.52 -22.17 4.45
C MET A 1 -7.93 -21.26 3.28
N HIS A 2 -8.18 -19.97 3.50
CA HIS A 2 -8.82 -19.08 2.51
C HIS A 2 -8.15 -17.71 2.48
N GLY A 3 -7.85 -17.19 1.29
CA GLY A 3 -7.23 -15.89 1.12
C GLY A 3 -7.69 -15.18 -0.14
N GLU A 4 -7.91 -13.87 -0.05
CA GLU A 4 -8.39 -13.04 -1.15
C GLU A 4 -7.50 -11.82 -1.38
N TYR A 5 -7.35 -11.43 -2.64
CA TYR A 5 -6.62 -10.24 -3.04
C TYR A 5 -7.29 -9.57 -4.24
N LYS A 6 -7.67 -8.30 -4.08
CA LYS A 6 -8.20 -7.46 -5.17
C LYS A 6 -7.04 -6.73 -5.83
N VAL A 7 -6.77 -7.02 -7.10
CA VAL A 7 -5.79 -6.26 -7.87
C VAL A 7 -6.28 -4.81 -7.99
N PRO A 8 -5.48 -3.79 -7.62
CA PRO A 8 -5.87 -2.39 -7.76
C PRO A 8 -6.23 -2.05 -9.22
N GLY A 9 -7.45 -1.56 -9.44
CA GLY A 9 -7.98 -1.32 -10.79
C GLY A 9 -8.25 -2.60 -11.61
N GLY A 10 -8.11 -3.78 -11.01
CA GLY A 10 -8.26 -5.09 -11.64
C GLY A 10 -9.31 -5.96 -10.98
N LYS A 11 -9.06 -7.28 -11.00
CA LYS A 11 -10.00 -8.32 -10.58
C LYS A 11 -9.57 -8.94 -9.25
N LEU A 12 -10.54 -9.51 -8.56
CA LEU A 12 -10.40 -10.28 -7.34
C LEU A 12 -9.85 -11.66 -7.69
N VAL A 13 -8.83 -12.09 -6.97
CA VAL A 13 -8.36 -13.46 -6.93
C VAL A 13 -8.56 -14.01 -5.52
N VAL A 14 -9.01 -15.25 -5.46
CA VAL A 14 -9.31 -16.00 -4.25
C VAL A 14 -8.55 -17.32 -4.34
N VAL A 15 -7.91 -17.69 -3.24
CA VAL A 15 -7.18 -18.95 -3.10
C VAL A 15 -7.70 -19.70 -1.90
N ASP A 16 -8.17 -20.92 -2.12
CA ASP A 16 -8.47 -21.90 -1.08
C ASP A 16 -7.42 -23.01 -1.13
N LEU A 17 -6.90 -23.43 0.02
CA LEU A 17 -5.88 -24.48 0.10
C LEU A 17 -5.87 -25.19 1.46
N GLU A 18 -5.22 -26.33 1.53
CA GLU A 18 -4.85 -27.03 2.76
C GLU A 18 -3.32 -27.14 2.88
N VAL A 19 -2.82 -27.47 4.07
CA VAL A 19 -1.39 -27.67 4.33
C VAL A 19 -1.18 -29.02 5.01
N ASP A 20 -0.38 -29.88 4.41
CA ASP A 20 0.10 -31.13 5.01
C ASP A 20 1.63 -31.16 5.02
N GLN A 21 2.24 -31.42 6.18
CA GLN A 21 3.71 -31.48 6.35
C GLN A 21 4.49 -30.32 5.69
N ASP A 22 4.05 -29.07 5.90
CA ASP A 22 4.61 -27.84 5.30
C ASP A 22 4.46 -27.77 3.76
N ARG A 23 3.51 -28.51 3.18
CA ARG A 23 3.26 -28.51 1.73
C ARG A 23 1.83 -28.08 1.43
N LEU A 24 1.68 -27.23 0.42
CA LEU A 24 0.37 -26.85 -0.10
C LEU A 24 -0.28 -28.07 -0.78
N ILE A 25 -1.53 -28.33 -0.42
CA ILE A 25 -2.36 -29.38 -1.01
C ILE A 25 -3.78 -28.84 -1.24
N ASP A 26 -4.50 -29.44 -2.20
CA ASP A 26 -5.87 -29.06 -2.58
C ASP A 26 -6.03 -27.57 -2.93
N VAL A 27 -5.01 -26.96 -3.56
CA VAL A 27 -5.02 -25.55 -3.95
C VAL A 27 -6.02 -25.32 -5.08
N LYS A 28 -6.93 -24.37 -4.83
CA LYS A 28 -7.92 -23.86 -5.78
C LYS A 28 -7.73 -22.37 -5.94
N VAL A 29 -7.53 -21.94 -7.17
CA VAL A 29 -7.50 -20.52 -7.55
C VAL A 29 -8.82 -20.18 -8.24
N SER A 30 -9.48 -19.13 -7.78
CA SER A 30 -10.77 -18.65 -8.33
C SER A 30 -10.85 -17.12 -8.26
N GLY A 31 -11.88 -16.50 -8.86
CA GLY A 31 -12.01 -15.04 -8.87
C GLY A 31 -12.93 -14.52 -9.98
N ASP A 32 -12.93 -13.20 -10.19
CA ASP A 32 -13.68 -12.52 -11.27
C ASP A 32 -12.78 -12.07 -12.45
N PHE A 33 -11.64 -12.75 -12.64
CA PHE A 33 -10.68 -12.56 -13.74
C PHE A 33 -10.97 -13.48 -14.93
N PHE A 34 -10.31 -13.22 -16.07
CA PHE A 34 -10.36 -14.08 -17.24
C PHE A 34 -9.00 -14.70 -17.54
N LEU A 35 -9.02 -15.94 -18.01
CA LEU A 35 -7.86 -16.68 -18.51
C LEU A 35 -8.18 -17.17 -19.93
N ASP A 36 -7.19 -17.13 -20.80
CA ASP A 36 -7.26 -17.76 -22.12
C ASP A 36 -5.90 -18.37 -22.45
N PRO A 37 -5.82 -19.68 -22.73
CA PRO A 37 -6.87 -20.70 -22.58
C PRO A 37 -7.25 -20.99 -21.11
N ASP A 38 -8.46 -21.54 -20.89
CA ASP A 38 -8.95 -21.92 -19.55
C ASP A 38 -8.04 -22.94 -18.83
N ASP A 39 -7.33 -23.77 -19.58
CA ASP A 39 -6.42 -24.78 -19.02
C ASP A 39 -5.16 -24.18 -18.36
N ALA A 40 -4.90 -22.88 -18.57
CA ALA A 40 -3.91 -22.13 -17.81
C ALA A 40 -4.19 -22.18 -16.31
N LEU A 41 -5.47 -22.20 -15.90
CA LEU A 41 -5.84 -22.31 -14.48
C LEU A 41 -5.36 -23.63 -13.86
N THR A 42 -5.44 -24.72 -14.63
CA THR A 42 -4.96 -26.04 -14.19
C THR A 42 -3.43 -26.06 -14.04
N ARG A 43 -2.70 -25.38 -14.94
CA ARG A 43 -1.24 -25.25 -14.81
C ARG A 43 -0.85 -24.40 -13.61
N ILE A 44 -1.53 -23.27 -13.40
CA ILE A 44 -1.31 -22.38 -12.26
C ILE A 44 -1.53 -23.12 -10.93
N THR A 45 -2.69 -23.78 -10.78
CA THR A 45 -3.01 -24.58 -9.58
C THR A 45 -2.00 -25.70 -9.37
N GLY A 46 -1.70 -26.48 -10.42
CA GLY A 46 -0.73 -27.57 -10.34
C GLY A 46 0.69 -27.12 -9.98
N ALA A 47 1.10 -25.92 -10.37
CA ALA A 47 2.42 -25.36 -10.02
C ALA A 47 2.52 -24.90 -8.55
N LEU A 48 1.40 -24.63 -7.89
CA LEU A 48 1.34 -24.31 -6.47
C LEU A 48 1.33 -25.57 -5.60
N GLU A 49 0.87 -26.71 -6.14
CA GLU A 49 0.82 -27.96 -5.37
C GLU A 49 2.19 -28.48 -4.98
N GLY A 50 2.29 -28.85 -3.70
CA GLY A 50 3.54 -29.26 -3.08
C GLY A 50 4.53 -28.12 -2.84
N ALA A 51 4.19 -26.85 -3.12
CA ALA A 51 5.03 -25.74 -2.70
C ALA A 51 5.14 -25.70 -1.16
N PRO A 52 6.28 -25.27 -0.59
CA PRO A 52 6.40 -25.07 0.85
C PRO A 52 5.39 -24.03 1.37
N ALA A 53 4.74 -24.29 2.49
CA ALA A 53 3.86 -23.29 3.14
C ALA A 53 4.67 -22.08 3.66
N SER A 54 5.98 -22.25 3.86
CA SER A 54 6.92 -21.18 4.18
C SER A 54 7.32 -20.27 3.00
N SER A 55 6.94 -20.61 1.76
CA SER A 55 7.30 -19.80 0.58
C SER A 55 6.77 -18.37 0.64
N SER A 56 7.60 -17.44 0.18
CA SER A 56 7.26 -16.02 0.04
C SER A 56 6.31 -15.78 -1.14
N ALA A 57 5.57 -14.66 -1.13
CA ALA A 57 4.74 -14.28 -2.28
C ALA A 57 5.54 -14.25 -3.58
N LYS A 58 6.79 -13.80 -3.54
CA LYS A 58 7.67 -13.70 -4.71
C LYS A 58 8.01 -15.08 -5.29
N GLU A 59 8.32 -16.06 -4.45
CA GLU A 59 8.59 -17.44 -4.89
C GLU A 59 7.34 -18.08 -5.48
N LEU A 60 6.18 -17.90 -4.82
CA LEU A 60 4.89 -18.39 -5.32
C LEU A 60 4.52 -17.73 -6.65
N SER A 61 4.75 -16.42 -6.79
CA SER A 61 4.54 -15.69 -8.05
C SER A 61 5.43 -16.22 -9.17
N ALA A 62 6.68 -16.58 -8.86
CA ALA A 62 7.61 -17.15 -9.83
C ALA A 62 7.18 -18.56 -10.27
N LEU A 63 6.63 -19.38 -9.37
CA LEU A 63 6.04 -20.68 -9.73
C LEU A 63 4.85 -20.49 -10.69
N VAL A 64 3.95 -19.56 -10.38
CA VAL A 64 2.80 -19.25 -11.23
C VAL A 64 3.24 -18.73 -12.60
N ALA A 65 4.20 -17.81 -12.64
CA ALA A 65 4.74 -17.27 -13.88
C ALA A 65 5.42 -18.35 -14.75
N ALA A 66 6.14 -19.28 -14.13
CA ALA A 66 6.80 -20.40 -14.83
C ALA A 66 5.80 -21.43 -15.39
N ALA A 67 4.58 -21.49 -14.85
CA ALA A 67 3.52 -22.38 -15.32
C ALA A 67 2.77 -21.82 -16.55
N LEU A 68 2.92 -20.52 -16.83
CA LEU A 68 2.30 -19.85 -17.97
C LEU A 68 3.13 -20.04 -19.23
N HIS A 69 2.45 -20.27 -20.34
CA HIS A 69 3.06 -20.30 -21.66
C HIS A 69 3.01 -18.90 -22.31
N GLY A 70 3.86 -18.65 -23.30
CA GLY A 70 3.95 -17.33 -23.96
C GLY A 70 2.69 -16.87 -24.69
N GLY A 71 1.70 -17.74 -24.89
CA GLY A 71 0.39 -17.41 -25.47
C GLY A 71 -0.73 -17.23 -24.43
N ASP A 72 -0.47 -17.50 -23.16
CA ASP A 72 -1.48 -17.43 -22.11
C ASP A 72 -1.79 -15.96 -21.78
N THR A 73 -3.07 -15.62 -21.75
CA THR A 73 -3.55 -14.28 -21.44
C THR A 73 -4.29 -14.26 -20.11
N LEU A 74 -3.84 -13.39 -19.21
CA LEU A 74 -4.47 -13.13 -17.91
C LEU A 74 -5.08 -11.73 -17.95
N ILE A 75 -6.41 -11.61 -17.80
CA ILE A 75 -7.09 -10.32 -17.81
C ILE A 75 -7.59 -10.00 -16.41
N GLY A 76 -7.03 -8.95 -15.83
CA GLY A 76 -7.40 -8.44 -14.52
C GLY A 76 -6.70 -9.12 -13.34
N VAL A 77 -5.86 -10.12 -13.60
CA VAL A 77 -5.02 -10.81 -12.61
C VAL A 77 -3.60 -10.97 -13.17
N ASN A 78 -2.62 -11.22 -12.30
CA ASN A 78 -1.24 -11.52 -12.66
C ASN A 78 -0.64 -12.56 -11.69
N PRO A 79 0.51 -13.17 -12.01
CA PRO A 79 1.17 -14.13 -11.10
C PRO A 79 1.40 -13.59 -9.69
N GLU A 80 1.71 -12.30 -9.57
CA GLU A 80 1.92 -11.62 -8.29
C GLU A 80 0.65 -11.65 -7.41
N ALA A 81 -0.51 -11.37 -8.01
CA ALA A 81 -1.79 -11.40 -7.32
C ALA A 81 -2.10 -12.80 -6.76
N VAL A 82 -1.80 -13.85 -7.52
CA VAL A 82 -1.98 -15.24 -7.07
C VAL A 82 -1.04 -15.54 -5.90
N GLY A 83 0.25 -15.17 -5.99
CA GLY A 83 1.21 -15.36 -4.90
C GLY A 83 0.81 -14.62 -3.61
N ILE A 84 0.28 -13.41 -3.72
CA ILE A 84 -0.24 -12.64 -2.58
C ILE A 84 -1.48 -13.32 -1.98
N ALA A 85 -2.41 -13.80 -2.81
CA ALA A 85 -3.61 -14.50 -2.33
C ALA A 85 -3.28 -15.81 -1.60
N VAL A 86 -2.28 -16.57 -2.08
CA VAL A 86 -1.77 -17.77 -1.38
C VAL A 86 -1.20 -17.40 0.00
N ARG A 87 -0.39 -16.34 0.10
CA ARG A 87 0.16 -15.87 1.39
C ARG A 87 -0.92 -15.47 2.38
N ARG A 88 -1.97 -14.81 1.89
CA ARG A 88 -3.18 -14.50 2.67
C ARG A 88 -3.89 -15.77 3.12
N ALA A 89 -4.04 -16.75 2.23
CA ALA A 89 -4.69 -18.02 2.58
C ALA A 89 -3.95 -18.75 3.70
N LEU A 90 -2.62 -18.67 3.73
CA LEU A 90 -1.78 -19.27 4.77
C LEU A 90 -1.84 -18.54 6.13
N GLY A 91 -2.64 -17.47 6.26
CA GLY A 91 -2.73 -16.67 7.47
C GLY A 91 -1.47 -15.82 7.75
N ALA A 92 -0.59 -15.68 6.75
CA ALA A 92 0.64 -14.92 6.89
C ALA A 92 0.46 -13.41 6.59
N ALA A 93 -0.70 -13.02 6.07
CA ALA A 93 -1.05 -11.64 5.76
C ALA A 93 -2.36 -11.25 6.44
N LEU A 94 -2.42 -10.02 6.96
CA LEU A 94 -3.62 -9.45 7.56
C LEU A 94 -4.51 -8.83 6.47
N SER A 95 -5.82 -8.83 6.70
CA SER A 95 -6.78 -7.97 6.02
C SER A 95 -7.12 -6.75 6.88
N TRP A 96 -7.80 -5.76 6.30
CA TRP A 96 -8.30 -4.61 7.06
C TRP A 96 -9.25 -5.01 8.19
N GLY A 97 -10.03 -6.08 8.02
CA GLY A 97 -10.97 -6.57 9.04
C GLY A 97 -10.29 -7.25 10.22
N ASP A 98 -9.03 -7.68 10.07
CA ASP A 98 -8.25 -8.33 11.13
C ASP A 98 -7.55 -7.33 12.06
N ILE A 99 -7.54 -6.05 11.70
CA ILE A 99 -6.83 -4.99 12.42
C ILE A 99 -7.81 -4.25 13.32
N ASP A 100 -7.63 -4.38 14.64
CA ASP A 100 -8.24 -3.47 15.61
C ASP A 100 -7.50 -2.11 15.54
N PHE A 101 -8.08 -1.22 14.74
CA PHE A 101 -7.47 0.01 14.28
C PHE A 101 -8.10 1.26 14.89
N GLU A 102 -7.27 2.22 15.32
CA GLU A 102 -7.75 3.49 15.86
C GLU A 102 -7.71 4.62 14.83
N VAL A 103 -8.77 5.43 14.77
CA VAL A 103 -8.76 6.69 14.04
C VAL A 103 -8.60 7.83 15.04
N ILE A 104 -7.50 8.56 14.93
CA ILE A 104 -7.13 9.66 15.81
C ILE A 104 -7.33 10.97 15.05
N HIS A 105 -8.26 11.80 15.51
CA HIS A 105 -8.36 13.19 15.11
C HIS A 105 -7.92 14.06 16.27
N GLY A 106 -6.66 14.52 16.22
CA GLY A 106 -6.05 15.33 17.27
C GLY A 106 -6.24 16.83 17.06
N PRO A 107 -5.88 17.66 18.05
CA PRO A 107 -5.82 19.11 17.84
C PRO A 107 -4.77 19.46 16.79
N VAL A 108 -4.90 20.64 16.19
CA VAL A 108 -3.84 21.18 15.32
C VAL A 108 -2.61 21.47 16.18
N VAL A 109 -1.48 20.85 15.82
CA VAL A 109 -0.18 21.04 16.46
C VAL A 109 0.83 21.59 15.47
N ASP A 110 2.00 21.97 15.96
CA ASP A 110 3.10 22.40 15.11
C ASP A 110 3.48 21.28 14.11
N PRO A 111 3.62 21.58 12.81
CA PRO A 111 4.00 20.60 11.80
C PRO A 111 5.28 19.83 12.12
N MET A 112 6.26 20.41 12.81
CA MET A 112 7.45 19.68 13.27
C MET A 112 7.10 18.58 14.27
N VAL A 113 6.10 18.81 15.13
CA VAL A 113 5.56 17.77 16.03
C VAL A 113 4.87 16.68 15.22
N ASN A 114 4.08 17.03 14.20
CA ASN A 114 3.46 16.04 13.33
C ASN A 114 4.49 15.10 12.67
N VAL A 115 5.56 15.66 12.10
CA VAL A 115 6.62 14.86 11.47
C VAL A 115 7.39 14.01 12.49
N ALA A 116 7.63 14.52 13.70
CA ALA A 116 8.26 13.74 14.78
C ALA A 116 7.37 12.58 15.26
N LEU A 117 6.06 12.78 15.34
CA LEU A 117 5.11 11.72 15.70
C LEU A 117 5.09 10.60 14.66
N ASP A 118 5.22 10.93 13.37
CA ASP A 118 5.27 9.93 12.29
C ASP A 118 6.54 9.06 12.35
N GLU A 119 7.61 9.52 13.01
CA GLU A 119 8.82 8.72 13.26
C GLU A 119 8.73 7.91 14.55
N THR A 120 8.20 8.51 15.62
CA THR A 120 8.28 7.94 16.99
C THR A 120 7.14 6.98 17.32
N LEU A 121 5.91 7.24 16.87
CA LEU A 121 4.76 6.41 17.21
C LEU A 121 4.78 5.03 16.54
N VAL A 122 5.57 4.87 15.48
CA VAL A 122 5.72 3.59 14.78
C VAL A 122 6.36 2.53 15.68
N GLU A 123 7.32 2.94 16.53
CA GLU A 123 8.00 2.02 17.47
C GLU A 123 7.04 1.47 18.53
N ASP A 124 6.07 2.27 18.97
CA ASP A 124 5.05 1.83 19.93
C ASP A 124 4.09 0.80 19.32
N VAL A 125 3.72 0.97 18.05
CA VAL A 125 2.91 -0.03 17.33
C VAL A 125 3.73 -1.29 17.09
N ALA A 126 4.98 -1.17 16.66
CA ALA A 126 5.88 -2.30 16.43
C ALA A 126 6.15 -3.12 17.70
N ALA A 127 6.24 -2.45 18.86
CA ALA A 127 6.45 -3.10 20.16
C ALA A 127 5.15 -3.58 20.82
N GLY A 128 3.98 -3.43 20.17
CA GLY A 128 2.69 -3.81 20.73
C GLY A 128 2.24 -2.97 21.93
N ARG A 129 2.86 -1.80 22.16
CA ARG A 129 2.46 -0.84 23.21
C ARG A 129 1.26 0.00 22.80
N ARG A 130 0.97 0.06 21.50
CA ARG A 130 -0.15 0.79 20.92
C ARG A 130 -0.80 -0.01 19.80
N LYS A 131 -2.10 0.18 19.60
CA LYS A 131 -2.82 -0.31 18.43
C LYS A 131 -2.33 0.38 17.15
N PRO A 132 -2.39 -0.28 15.99
CA PRO A 132 -2.33 0.38 14.68
C PRO A 132 -3.34 1.54 14.59
N PHE A 133 -2.99 2.61 13.87
CA PHE A 133 -3.83 3.81 13.81
C PHE A 133 -3.71 4.63 12.51
N MET A 134 -4.75 5.41 12.21
CA MET A 134 -4.73 6.52 11.25
C MET A 134 -4.85 7.80 12.05
N ARG A 135 -3.93 8.71 11.83
CA ARG A 135 -4.01 10.06 12.37
C ARG A 135 -4.45 11.00 11.27
N LEU A 136 -5.58 11.68 11.46
CA LEU A 136 -6.01 12.81 10.64
C LEU A 136 -5.50 14.08 11.31
N TRP A 137 -4.77 14.92 10.57
CA TRP A 137 -4.16 16.11 11.15
C TRP A 137 -4.04 17.27 10.14
N GLU A 138 -3.97 18.47 10.70
CA GLU A 138 -3.98 19.73 9.96
C GLU A 138 -2.72 20.56 10.25
N TRP A 139 -2.53 21.60 9.45
CA TRP A 139 -1.39 22.50 9.50
C TRP A 139 -1.80 23.81 10.19
N ASN A 140 -0.98 24.32 11.11
CA ASN A 140 -1.19 25.64 11.73
C ASN A 140 -0.38 26.77 11.07
N GLY A 141 0.43 26.46 10.05
CA GLY A 141 1.23 27.41 9.30
C GLY A 141 1.77 26.81 8.00
N PRO A 142 2.29 27.66 7.09
CA PRO A 142 2.83 27.19 5.82
C PRO A 142 4.16 26.45 6.01
N GLN A 143 4.32 25.31 5.33
CA GLN A 143 5.50 24.45 5.48
C GLN A 143 5.92 23.82 4.15
N VAL A 144 7.23 23.67 3.95
CA VAL A 144 7.80 22.74 2.97
C VAL A 144 8.27 21.47 3.68
N VAL A 145 7.81 20.31 3.21
CA VAL A 145 8.27 19.00 3.71
C VAL A 145 9.04 18.28 2.61
N ILE A 146 10.33 18.07 2.83
CA ILE A 146 11.20 17.32 1.91
C ILE A 146 11.29 15.85 2.32
N GLY A 147 11.43 14.96 1.35
CA GLY A 147 11.61 13.53 1.59
C GLY A 147 12.97 13.22 2.24
N SER A 148 13.07 12.05 2.88
CA SER A 148 14.27 11.63 3.63
C SER A 148 15.57 11.72 2.83
N PHE A 149 15.53 11.46 1.52
CA PHE A 149 16.71 11.41 0.64
C PHE A 149 16.92 12.67 -0.23
N GLN A 150 16.06 13.69 -0.13
CA GLN A 150 16.15 14.87 -1.00
C GLN A 150 17.20 15.88 -0.52
N SER A 151 17.87 16.54 -1.49
CA SER A 151 18.79 17.65 -1.19
C SER A 151 18.01 18.91 -0.86
N TYR A 152 18.27 19.52 0.29
CA TYR A 152 17.63 20.79 0.67
C TYR A 152 17.85 21.87 -0.40
N GLN A 153 19.09 22.01 -0.89
CA GLN A 153 19.46 23.05 -1.85
C GLN A 153 18.80 22.89 -3.23
N ASN A 154 18.42 21.66 -3.59
CA ASN A 154 17.78 21.40 -4.89
C ASN A 154 16.27 21.61 -4.85
N GLU A 155 15.65 21.39 -3.69
CA GLU A 155 14.19 21.42 -3.55
C GLU A 155 13.68 22.76 -3.01
N VAL A 156 14.52 23.50 -2.30
CA VAL A 156 14.10 24.67 -1.52
C VAL A 156 14.84 25.91 -1.98
N GLN A 157 14.09 26.98 -2.25
CA GLN A 157 14.64 28.32 -2.49
C GLN A 157 14.80 29.07 -1.16
N PRO A 158 16.03 29.28 -0.64
CA PRO A 158 16.24 29.82 0.69
C PRO A 158 15.66 31.24 0.88
N ASP A 159 15.78 32.09 -0.14
CA ASP A 159 15.25 33.45 -0.10
C ASP A 159 13.73 33.46 0.07
N GLY A 160 13.03 32.48 -0.51
CA GLY A 160 11.59 32.31 -0.34
C GLY A 160 11.22 31.86 1.08
N VAL A 161 12.03 30.98 1.66
CA VAL A 161 11.82 30.50 3.04
C VAL A 161 11.86 31.67 4.02
N GLU A 162 12.88 32.52 3.93
CA GLU A 162 13.03 33.68 4.80
C GLU A 162 11.94 34.72 4.52
N ARG A 163 11.70 35.05 3.25
CA ARG A 163 10.73 36.08 2.84
C ARG A 163 9.30 35.77 3.29
N TYR A 164 8.90 34.51 3.22
CA TYR A 164 7.53 34.09 3.50
C TYR A 164 7.37 33.41 4.88
N GLY A 165 8.44 33.35 5.68
CA GLY A 165 8.42 32.74 7.01
C GLY A 165 8.07 31.25 6.98
N ILE A 166 8.58 30.53 5.97
CA ILE A 166 8.24 29.12 5.75
C ILE A 166 9.07 28.24 6.69
N THR A 167 8.43 27.28 7.35
CA THR A 167 9.19 26.23 8.03
C THR A 167 9.59 25.17 7.00
N VAL A 168 10.80 24.61 7.12
CA VAL A 168 11.21 23.46 6.30
C VAL A 168 11.48 22.26 7.20
N SER A 169 10.81 21.14 6.92
CA SER A 169 10.97 19.89 7.65
C SER A 169 11.38 18.76 6.71
N ARG A 170 12.04 17.73 7.27
CA ARG A 170 12.38 16.50 6.55
C ARG A 170 11.60 15.35 7.17
N ARG A 171 10.81 14.64 6.38
CA ARG A 171 10.03 13.49 6.85
C ARG A 171 10.84 12.19 6.80
N VAL A 172 10.40 11.22 7.60
CA VAL A 172 11.05 9.90 7.72
C VAL A 172 10.90 9.03 6.47
N THR A 173 9.85 9.26 5.67
CA THR A 173 9.58 8.56 4.41
C THR A 173 10.31 9.17 3.22
N GLY A 174 10.46 8.40 2.14
CA GLY A 174 10.94 8.91 0.86
C GLY A 174 9.93 9.80 0.11
N GLY A 175 10.10 9.95 -1.20
CA GLY A 175 9.24 10.75 -2.08
C GLY A 175 9.71 12.20 -2.25
N GLY A 176 8.94 12.98 -3.02
CA GLY A 176 9.28 14.36 -3.39
C GLY A 176 8.97 15.42 -2.33
N ALA A 177 9.28 16.67 -2.64
CA ALA A 177 8.99 17.80 -1.76
C ALA A 177 7.52 18.21 -1.91
N MET A 178 6.91 18.65 -0.81
CA MET A 178 5.56 19.22 -0.82
C MET A 178 5.54 20.55 -0.10
N PHE A 179 4.64 21.43 -0.54
CA PHE A 179 4.33 22.69 0.10
C PHE A 179 2.87 22.65 0.56
N MET A 180 2.62 22.98 1.82
CA MET A 180 1.30 22.94 2.44
C MET A 180 0.98 24.25 3.14
N GLU A 181 -0.30 24.63 3.10
CA GLU A 181 -0.87 25.76 3.82
C GLU A 181 -2.08 25.30 4.64
N PRO A 182 -2.40 25.98 5.76
CA PRO A 182 -3.60 25.72 6.54
C PRO A 182 -4.87 25.76 5.69
N GLY A 183 -5.73 24.75 5.85
CA GLY A 183 -7.03 24.67 5.16
C GLY A 183 -6.98 24.22 3.69
N ASN A 184 -5.80 24.05 3.09
CA ASN A 184 -5.67 23.67 1.67
C ASN A 184 -5.53 22.16 1.43
N CYS A 185 -5.35 21.36 2.48
CA CYS A 185 -5.22 19.91 2.35
C CYS A 185 -5.73 19.17 3.60
N ILE A 186 -6.13 17.90 3.39
CA ILE A 186 -6.35 16.93 4.44
C ILE A 186 -5.09 16.06 4.49
N THR A 187 -4.44 15.96 5.64
CA THR A 187 -3.26 15.12 5.81
C THR A 187 -3.58 13.97 6.75
N TYR A 188 -3.10 12.78 6.39
CA TYR A 188 -3.23 11.60 7.21
C TYR A 188 -1.93 10.81 7.28
N SER A 189 -1.68 10.19 8.43
CA SER A 189 -0.59 9.25 8.64
C SER A 189 -1.17 7.90 9.02
N LEU A 190 -0.77 6.85 8.31
CA LEU A 190 -1.22 5.48 8.54
C LEU A 190 -0.07 4.65 9.12
N VAL A 191 -0.26 4.15 10.35
CA VAL A 191 0.71 3.26 11.02
C VAL A 191 0.05 1.90 11.23
N ILE A 192 0.50 0.92 10.46
CA ILE A 192 -0.10 -0.42 10.35
C ILE A 192 0.97 -1.52 10.36
N PRO A 193 0.60 -2.76 10.74
CA PRO A 193 1.51 -3.89 10.66
C PRO A 193 1.90 -4.16 9.20
N THR A 194 3.17 -4.51 8.97
CA THR A 194 3.66 -4.89 7.64
C THR A 194 2.94 -6.10 7.05
N ALA A 195 2.39 -6.96 7.90
CA ALA A 195 1.56 -8.10 7.51
C ALA A 195 0.33 -7.70 6.65
N LEU A 196 -0.18 -6.47 6.75
CA LEU A 196 -1.29 -6.01 5.90
C LEU A 196 -0.90 -5.91 4.41
N VAL A 197 0.38 -5.65 4.16
CA VAL A 197 0.98 -5.50 2.83
C VAL A 197 2.00 -6.60 2.54
N ASP A 198 1.92 -7.73 3.25
CA ASP A 198 2.82 -8.87 3.03
C ASP A 198 2.72 -9.34 1.57
N GLY A 199 3.87 -9.61 0.98
CA GLY A 199 3.98 -9.99 -0.42
C GLY A 199 3.80 -8.87 -1.45
N MET A 200 3.38 -7.66 -1.06
CA MET A 200 3.23 -6.52 -1.97
C MET A 200 4.53 -5.74 -2.13
N SER A 201 4.86 -5.30 -3.34
CA SER A 201 5.88 -4.29 -3.59
C SER A 201 5.47 -2.93 -3.00
N PHE A 202 6.41 -1.98 -2.89
CA PHE A 202 6.10 -0.59 -2.52
C PHE A 202 5.07 0.02 -3.49
N GLU A 203 5.25 -0.23 -4.79
CA GLU A 203 4.40 0.30 -5.85
C GLU A 203 2.96 -0.22 -5.75
N GLN A 204 2.80 -1.50 -5.39
CA GLN A 204 1.48 -2.14 -5.21
C GLN A 204 0.80 -1.69 -3.91
N ALA A 205 1.59 -1.46 -2.85
CA ALA A 205 1.04 -1.06 -1.56
C ALA A 205 0.41 0.33 -1.59
N TYR A 206 0.91 1.28 -2.38
CA TYR A 206 0.31 2.61 -2.42
C TYR A 206 -1.17 2.62 -2.87
N PRO A 207 -1.55 2.12 -4.06
CA PRO A 207 -2.95 2.13 -4.48
C PRO A 207 -3.83 1.22 -3.62
N TYR A 208 -3.26 0.18 -3.00
CA TYR A 208 -3.98 -0.66 -2.03
C TYR A 208 -4.33 0.13 -0.75
N LEU A 209 -3.36 0.88 -0.20
CA LEU A 209 -3.56 1.68 1.01
C LEU A 209 -4.39 2.95 0.75
N ASP A 210 -4.33 3.50 -0.46
CA ASP A 210 -5.10 4.68 -0.87
C ASP A 210 -6.48 4.34 -1.46
N GLN A 211 -6.87 3.06 -1.50
CA GLN A 211 -8.14 2.64 -2.09
C GLN A 211 -9.33 3.39 -1.48
N TRP A 212 -9.35 3.54 -0.14
CA TRP A 212 -10.41 4.26 0.55
C TRP A 212 -10.49 5.74 0.13
N VAL A 213 -9.34 6.38 -0.17
CA VAL A 213 -9.31 7.76 -0.65
C VAL A 213 -9.98 7.87 -2.01
N MET A 214 -9.66 6.94 -2.91
CA MET A 214 -10.26 6.90 -4.24
C MET A 214 -11.78 6.70 -4.17
N GLU A 215 -12.25 5.85 -3.27
CA GLU A 215 -13.68 5.62 -3.02
C GLU A 215 -14.37 6.88 -2.48
N VAL A 216 -13.78 7.56 -1.49
CA VAL A 216 -14.32 8.82 -0.94
C VAL A 216 -14.37 9.92 -2.00
N LEU A 217 -13.31 10.08 -2.80
CA LEU A 217 -13.29 11.06 -3.90
C LEU A 217 -14.40 10.78 -4.91
N ALA A 218 -14.62 9.51 -5.28
CA ALA A 218 -15.70 9.12 -6.17
C ALA A 218 -17.08 9.40 -5.57
N MET A 219 -17.29 9.13 -4.27
CA MET A 219 -18.53 9.46 -3.55
C MET A 219 -18.83 10.96 -3.54
N LEU A 220 -17.79 11.80 -3.50
CA LEU A 220 -17.90 13.25 -3.60
C LEU A 220 -18.08 13.75 -5.05
N GLY A 221 -18.15 12.85 -6.03
CA GLY A 221 -18.28 13.18 -7.45
C GLY A 221 -16.97 13.66 -8.09
N ILE A 222 -15.83 13.49 -7.42
CA ILE A 222 -14.51 13.89 -7.93
C ILE A 222 -13.98 12.77 -8.81
N LYS A 223 -13.79 13.06 -10.10
CA LYS A 223 -13.12 12.14 -11.04
C LYS A 223 -11.62 12.14 -10.80
N ALA A 224 -11.17 11.24 -9.93
CA ALA A 224 -9.76 11.02 -9.64
C ALA A 224 -9.24 9.75 -10.34
N LYS A 225 -7.96 9.75 -10.68
CA LYS A 225 -7.22 8.58 -11.15
C LYS A 225 -5.92 8.46 -10.39
N TYR A 226 -5.51 7.22 -10.16
CA TYR A 226 -4.21 6.93 -9.60
C TYR A 226 -3.13 7.02 -10.69
N VAL A 227 -2.04 7.71 -10.40
CA VAL A 227 -0.89 7.90 -11.30
C VAL A 227 0.34 7.33 -10.59
N PRO A 228 0.89 6.21 -11.09
CA PRO A 228 2.12 5.66 -10.53
C PRO A 228 3.26 6.70 -10.52
N LEU A 229 4.07 6.74 -9.47
CA LEU A 229 4.14 5.74 -8.41
C LEU A 229 3.08 5.90 -7.31
N ASN A 230 2.80 7.13 -6.89
CA ASN A 230 2.21 7.46 -5.60
C ASN A 230 1.27 8.68 -5.64
N ASP A 231 0.80 9.06 -6.82
CA ASP A 231 0.04 10.29 -7.03
C ASP A 231 -1.43 10.02 -7.32
N ILE A 232 -2.29 10.92 -6.86
CA ILE A 232 -3.72 10.96 -7.22
C ILE A 232 -3.96 12.24 -8.01
N ALA A 233 -4.54 12.12 -9.20
CA ALA A 233 -4.76 13.24 -10.11
C ALA A 233 -6.22 13.33 -10.56
N SER A 234 -6.67 14.57 -10.78
CA SER A 234 -7.92 14.90 -11.47
C SER A 234 -7.62 15.41 -12.89
N GLU A 235 -8.66 15.80 -13.63
CA GLU A 235 -8.49 16.49 -14.93
C GLU A 235 -7.72 17.81 -14.81
N ALA A 236 -7.80 18.49 -13.66
CA ALA A 236 -7.11 19.75 -13.40
C ALA A 236 -5.64 19.59 -12.96
N GLY A 237 -5.21 18.36 -12.65
CA GLY A 237 -3.86 18.08 -12.17
C GLY A 237 -3.84 17.26 -10.89
N LYS A 238 -2.67 17.22 -10.24
CA LYS A 238 -2.42 16.46 -9.02
C LYS A 238 -3.24 17.03 -7.85
N ILE A 239 -3.93 16.15 -7.14
CA ILE A 239 -4.77 16.48 -5.97
C ILE A 239 -4.38 15.70 -4.71
N GLY A 240 -3.52 14.70 -4.83
CA GLY A 240 -3.03 13.93 -3.71
C GLY A 240 -1.70 13.24 -4.02
N GLY A 241 -0.99 12.85 -2.96
CA GLY A 241 0.22 12.06 -3.07
C GLY A 241 0.52 11.37 -1.74
N ALA A 242 1.04 10.14 -1.82
CA ALA A 242 1.38 9.33 -0.66
C ALA A 242 2.90 9.17 -0.52
N ALA A 243 3.37 8.90 0.69
CA ALA A 243 4.74 8.47 0.93
C ALA A 243 4.71 7.35 1.98
N GLN A 244 5.58 6.36 1.83
CA GLN A 244 5.62 5.24 2.77
C GLN A 244 7.05 4.89 3.16
N LYS A 245 7.18 4.23 4.31
CA LYS A 245 8.39 3.56 4.80
C LYS A 245 7.96 2.27 5.47
N ARG A 246 8.72 1.20 5.24
CA ARG A 246 8.59 -0.06 5.98
C ARG A 246 9.76 -0.14 6.95
N TRP A 247 9.46 -0.23 8.24
CA TRP A 247 10.48 -0.47 9.26
C TRP A 247 10.78 -1.97 9.28
N ALA A 248 12.07 -2.30 9.39
CA ALA A 248 12.58 -3.67 9.43
C ALA A 248 12.79 -4.11 10.89
#